data_AF-A0A9P5QTB3-F1
#
_entry.id   AF-A0A9P5QTB3-F1
#
_cell.length_a   1.000
_cell.length_b   1.000
_cell.length_c   1.000
_cell.angle_alpha   90.00
_cell.angle_beta   90.00
_cell.angle_gamma   90.00
#
_symmetry.space_group_name_H-M   'P 1'
#
loop_
_entity.id
_entity.type
_entity.pdbx_description
1 polymer ?
#
loop_
_entity_poly.entity_id
_entity_poly.type
_entity_poly.pdbx_seq_one_letter_code
_entity_poly.pdbx_strand_id
1 'polypeptide(L)'
;MFHTLFNSRNSVPHRAKFAMLFTIIASLTATLTDKGITRYITLEERTRITHSMPFKSWQSVSLGLESTFSGWATSVFHGDSIVDAMKLMINTTRNIPEATQGLKYIAHTSPYQIECGQIDGALNGGFRPFRSNTSGCFVAELLLPLRTKTNGTLVQPSNNRWSLMYPDIKMLNTNGPASLRMLSISDNHVLCNITEMSPLSMHLKAKGGMPNLPVTLTKKCALESGETAVMSLSTMWFSSQTVRTFSNTANTVFKERDELVHSMDVAIRNTTYKSPSTLLIEGRSSGTVMDVILCLVMHKPDSSDYYPSCLYITSSTFTIKRQGVNPLLAKMYENKSLKSESSMNYLMLAEHVLPMVNGASGPATIGLIKDATVNATDLMASMAYSFYANLEERNMYLLFDVLATEKGLKVPNWLIACVVSAMVACCFIWGLTEYLLDERYTGSLYKVLSIKVSTRLDVKAPMLMRCKVDPIEFEGVLVGLGSDMAELTDLSRFNSKETLLT
;
A
#
# COMPACT_ATOMS: atom_id res chain seq x y z
N MET A 1 -10.52 -23.63 -60.03
CA MET A 1 -11.20 -22.35 -59.74
C MET A 1 -10.95 -21.27 -60.80
N PHE A 2 -9.72 -21.09 -61.29
CA PHE A 2 -9.42 -20.09 -62.34
C PHE A 2 -10.08 -20.37 -63.70
N HIS A 3 -10.19 -21.64 -64.13
CA HIS A 3 -10.82 -22.00 -65.41
C HIS A 3 -12.34 -21.81 -65.45
N THR A 4 -13.03 -21.87 -64.31
CA THR A 4 -14.48 -21.57 -64.20
C THR A 4 -14.79 -20.07 -64.18
N LEU A 5 -13.83 -19.22 -63.81
CA LEU A 5 -13.97 -17.76 -63.85
C LEU A 5 -13.80 -17.18 -65.25
N PHE A 6 -13.00 -17.81 -66.11
CA PHE A 6 -12.71 -17.28 -67.45
C PHE A 6 -13.91 -17.43 -68.41
N ASN A 7 -14.72 -18.48 -68.27
CA ASN A 7 -15.85 -18.77 -69.17
C ASN A 7 -17.15 -18.03 -68.82
N SER A 8 -17.17 -17.23 -67.76
CA SER A 8 -18.38 -16.50 -67.31
C SER A 8 -18.23 -14.97 -67.36
N ARG A 9 -17.12 -14.47 -67.91
CA ARG A 9 -16.76 -13.03 -67.90
C ARG A 9 -17.86 -12.13 -68.49
N ASN A 10 -18.63 -12.63 -69.46
CA ASN A 10 -19.68 -11.88 -70.16
C ASN A 10 -21.13 -12.20 -69.74
N SER A 11 -21.38 -13.20 -68.88
CA SER A 11 -22.75 -13.61 -68.50
C SER A 11 -23.05 -13.50 -67.01
N VAL A 12 -22.06 -13.20 -66.16
CA VAL A 12 -22.31 -13.04 -64.72
C VAL A 12 -22.94 -11.67 -64.44
N PRO A 13 -24.16 -11.61 -63.88
CA PRO A 13 -24.83 -10.37 -63.55
C PRO A 13 -23.97 -9.53 -62.59
N HIS A 14 -23.92 -8.22 -62.81
CA HIS A 14 -23.06 -7.28 -62.04
C HIS A 14 -23.18 -7.46 -60.53
N ARG A 15 -24.37 -7.81 -60.02
CA ARG A 15 -24.63 -8.07 -58.59
C ARG A 15 -23.77 -9.21 -58.02
N ALA A 16 -23.58 -10.29 -58.77
CA ALA A 16 -22.75 -11.41 -58.34
C ALA A 16 -21.25 -11.08 -58.37
N LYS A 17 -20.81 -10.24 -59.32
CA LYS A 17 -19.42 -9.72 -59.35
C LYS A 17 -19.13 -8.83 -58.13
N PHE A 18 -20.07 -7.95 -57.77
CA PHE A 18 -19.95 -7.11 -56.57
C PHE A 18 -19.95 -7.94 -55.28
N ALA A 19 -20.83 -8.94 -55.17
CA ALA A 19 -20.86 -9.84 -54.01
C ALA A 19 -19.55 -10.62 -53.84
N MET A 20 -18.97 -11.10 -54.94
CA MET A 20 -17.70 -11.85 -54.92
C MET A 20 -16.50 -10.94 -54.59
N LEU A 21 -16.50 -9.69 -55.06
CA LEU A 21 -15.49 -8.69 -54.69
C LEU A 21 -15.58 -8.36 -53.20
N PHE A 22 -16.79 -8.14 -52.68
CA PHE A 22 -17.01 -7.84 -51.26
C PHE A 22 -16.56 -8.99 -50.35
N THR A 23 -16.83 -10.24 -50.71
CA THR A 23 -16.38 -11.40 -49.91
C THR A 23 -14.87 -11.57 -49.92
N ILE A 24 -14.19 -11.30 -51.04
CA ILE A 24 -12.72 -11.31 -51.11
C ILE A 24 -12.13 -10.21 -50.22
N ILE A 25 -12.65 -8.98 -50.32
CA ILE A 25 -12.20 -7.84 -49.50
C ILE A 25 -12.44 -8.14 -48.01
N ALA A 26 -13.64 -8.61 -47.65
CA ALA A 26 -13.99 -8.96 -46.28
C ALA A 26 -13.07 -10.04 -45.69
N SER A 27 -12.74 -11.07 -46.49
CA SER A 27 -11.84 -12.16 -46.08
C SER A 27 -10.41 -11.69 -45.87
N LEU A 28 -9.92 -10.78 -46.72
CA LEU A 28 -8.61 -10.14 -46.60
C LEU A 28 -8.54 -9.20 -45.38
N THR A 29 -9.58 -8.41 -45.14
CA THR A 29 -9.65 -7.56 -43.95
C THR A 29 -9.70 -8.39 -42.68
N ALA A 30 -10.48 -9.48 -42.64
CA ALA A 30 -10.58 -10.37 -41.48
C ALA A 30 -9.22 -10.98 -41.11
N THR A 31 -8.47 -11.46 -42.10
CA THR A 31 -7.12 -12.04 -41.88
C THR A 31 -6.08 -11.00 -41.47
N LEU A 32 -6.17 -9.76 -41.96
CA LEU A 32 -5.30 -8.66 -41.54
C LEU A 32 -5.62 -8.15 -40.13
N THR A 33 -6.91 -8.08 -39.77
CA THR A 33 -7.33 -7.69 -38.43
C THR A 33 -6.89 -8.71 -37.38
N ASP A 34 -6.92 -10.01 -37.69
CA ASP A 34 -6.52 -11.05 -36.72
C ASP A 34 -5.05 -10.90 -36.29
N LYS A 35 -4.17 -10.59 -37.25
CA LYS A 35 -2.75 -10.28 -36.97
C LYS A 35 -2.53 -8.90 -36.34
N GLY A 36 -3.40 -7.93 -36.62
CA GLY A 36 -3.35 -6.60 -36.01
C GLY A 36 -3.78 -6.62 -34.55
N ILE A 37 -4.83 -7.38 -34.22
CA ILE A 37 -5.43 -7.50 -32.88
C ILE A 37 -4.41 -8.02 -31.87
N THR A 38 -3.62 -9.04 -32.24
CA THR A 38 -2.59 -9.62 -31.37
C THR A 38 -1.50 -8.62 -30.96
N ARG A 39 -1.24 -7.56 -31.73
CA ARG A 39 -0.29 -6.49 -31.34
C ARG A 39 -0.78 -5.59 -30.21
N TYR A 40 -2.09 -5.54 -30.00
CA TYR A 40 -2.68 -4.73 -28.92
C TYR A 40 -2.85 -5.51 -27.62
N ILE A 41 -2.56 -6.82 -27.65
CA ILE A 41 -2.54 -7.66 -26.46
C ILE A 41 -1.15 -7.53 -25.83
N THR A 42 -1.08 -6.83 -24.71
CA THR A 42 0.17 -6.67 -23.97
C THR A 42 0.27 -7.70 -22.86
N LEU A 43 1.49 -8.20 -22.62
CA LEU A 43 1.79 -8.94 -21.39
C LEU A 43 1.57 -8.01 -20.20
N GLU A 44 0.74 -8.43 -19.25
CA GLU A 44 0.52 -7.73 -18.00
C GLU A 44 0.81 -8.70 -16.85
N GLU A 45 1.66 -8.27 -15.93
CA GLU A 45 1.90 -9.01 -14.70
C GLU A 45 0.83 -8.61 -13.69
N ARG A 46 -0.01 -9.56 -13.29
CA ARG A 46 -1.00 -9.35 -12.23
C ARG A 46 -0.48 -9.99 -10.96
N THR A 47 -0.36 -9.19 -9.90
CA THR A 47 -0.10 -9.71 -8.55
C THR A 47 -1.42 -10.14 -7.94
N ARG A 48 -1.52 -11.42 -7.56
CA ARG A 48 -2.66 -11.96 -6.82
C ARG A 48 -2.18 -12.41 -5.45
N ILE A 49 -2.93 -12.06 -4.40
CA ILE A 49 -2.74 -12.65 -3.07
C ILE A 49 -3.15 -14.11 -3.17
N THR A 50 -2.17 -14.99 -3.00
CA THR A 50 -2.35 -16.42 -3.16
C THR A 50 -2.82 -17.03 -1.84
N HIS A 51 -2.15 -16.67 -0.74
CA HIS A 51 -2.48 -17.12 0.62
C HIS A 51 -1.72 -16.27 1.65
N SER A 52 -2.16 -16.31 2.91
CA SER A 52 -1.38 -15.77 4.03
C SER A 52 -0.51 -16.88 4.63
N MET A 53 0.76 -16.59 4.89
CA MET A 53 1.74 -17.51 5.44
C MET A 53 2.23 -16.97 6.80
N PRO A 54 2.01 -17.71 7.89
CA PRO A 54 2.54 -17.32 9.18
C PRO A 54 4.03 -17.69 9.20
N PHE A 55 4.85 -16.88 9.86
CA PHE A 55 6.29 -17.01 9.94
C PHE A 55 6.79 -16.83 11.38
N LYS A 56 7.81 -17.61 11.77
CA LYS A 56 8.48 -17.55 13.08
C LYS A 56 9.99 -17.38 12.88
N SER A 57 10.53 -16.27 13.35
CA SER A 57 11.94 -15.91 13.28
C SER A 57 12.62 -16.04 14.64
N TRP A 58 13.78 -16.70 14.68
CA TRP A 58 14.63 -16.83 15.87
C TRP A 58 15.74 -15.76 15.94
N GLN A 59 15.54 -14.62 15.29
CA GLN A 59 16.59 -13.62 15.04
C GLN A 59 16.92 -12.73 16.25
N SER A 60 16.61 -13.13 17.49
CA SER A 60 16.94 -12.29 18.65
C SER A 60 18.45 -12.14 18.79
N VAL A 61 18.92 -10.91 18.97
CA VAL A 61 20.31 -10.58 19.27
C VAL A 61 20.34 -9.85 20.60
N SER A 62 21.09 -10.38 21.57
CA SER A 62 21.34 -9.69 22.83
C SER A 62 22.63 -8.87 22.74
N LEU A 63 22.51 -7.55 22.87
CA LEU A 63 23.62 -6.60 22.96
C LEU A 63 23.64 -6.01 24.38
N GLY A 64 24.36 -6.67 25.30
CA GLY A 64 24.40 -6.26 26.70
C GLY A 64 23.06 -6.44 27.42
N LEU A 65 22.44 -5.33 27.85
CA LEU A 65 21.11 -5.34 28.50
C LEU A 65 19.95 -5.25 27.51
N GLU A 66 20.22 -5.04 26.22
CA GLU A 66 19.21 -5.00 25.17
C GLU A 66 19.14 -6.33 24.43
N SER A 67 17.94 -6.72 24.02
CA SER A 67 17.64 -7.74 23.04
C SER A 67 16.83 -7.15 21.90
N THR A 68 17.44 -7.04 20.73
CA THR A 68 16.80 -6.62 19.48
C THR A 68 16.63 -7.83 18.56
N PHE A 69 16.09 -7.64 17.37
CA PHE A 69 16.08 -8.67 16.34
C PHE A 69 17.01 -8.26 15.19
N SER A 70 17.88 -9.17 14.76
CA SER A 70 18.75 -8.97 13.60
C SER A 70 17.92 -8.76 12.33
N GLY A 71 18.32 -7.80 11.50
CA GLY A 71 17.65 -7.50 10.22
C GLY A 71 16.46 -6.54 10.31
N TRP A 72 16.17 -6.00 11.51
CA TRP A 72 15.08 -5.05 11.75
C TRP A 72 15.57 -3.61 11.98
N ALA A 73 16.66 -3.26 11.28
CA ALA A 73 17.19 -1.91 11.21
C ALA A 73 17.27 -1.47 9.74
N THR A 74 16.94 -0.20 9.47
CA THR A 74 17.00 0.39 8.13
C THR A 74 17.46 1.85 8.20
N SER A 75 17.81 2.41 7.04
CA SER A 75 18.11 3.83 6.89
C SER A 75 17.03 4.49 6.02
N VAL A 76 16.63 5.70 6.40
CA VAL A 76 15.65 6.53 5.69
C VAL A 76 16.39 7.75 5.16
N PHE A 77 16.50 7.88 3.83
CA PHE A 77 17.14 9.04 3.24
C PHE A 77 16.22 10.27 3.29
N HIS A 78 16.83 11.46 3.23
CA HIS A 78 16.07 12.69 3.21
C HIS A 78 15.08 12.73 2.03
N GLY A 79 13.79 12.89 2.34
CA GLY A 79 12.71 12.90 1.37
C GLY A 79 12.03 11.54 1.17
N ASP A 80 12.61 10.46 1.69
CA ASP A 80 12.01 9.13 1.64
C ASP A 80 10.96 8.94 2.73
N SER A 81 10.01 8.05 2.47
CA SER A 81 8.97 7.65 3.41
C SER A 81 9.50 6.61 4.40
N ILE A 82 9.40 6.90 5.71
CA ILE A 82 9.71 5.91 6.76
C ILE A 82 8.84 4.65 6.61
N VAL A 83 7.59 4.81 6.16
CA VAL A 83 6.66 3.70 5.97
C VAL A 83 7.16 2.75 4.90
N ASP A 84 7.68 3.29 3.79
CA ASP A 84 8.18 2.48 2.69
C ASP A 84 9.52 1.81 3.06
N ALA A 85 10.39 2.51 3.79
CA ALA A 85 11.62 1.94 4.32
C ALA A 85 11.35 0.80 5.31
N MET A 86 10.39 0.98 6.23
CA MET A 86 9.97 -0.05 7.17
C MET A 86 9.30 -1.22 6.46
N LYS A 87 8.40 -0.97 5.49
CA LYS A 87 7.79 -2.02 4.67
C LYS A 87 8.84 -2.80 3.89
N LEU A 88 9.82 -2.14 3.29
CA LEU A 88 10.91 -2.80 2.57
C LEU A 88 11.72 -3.71 3.50
N MET A 89 12.01 -3.23 4.72
CA MET A 89 12.69 -3.99 5.76
C MET A 89 11.87 -5.21 6.22
N ILE A 90 10.54 -5.10 6.32
CA ILE A 90 9.68 -6.23 6.68
C ILE A 90 9.53 -7.23 5.52
N ASN A 91 9.37 -6.72 4.30
CA ASN A 91 9.06 -7.50 3.10
C ASN A 91 10.30 -8.16 2.48
N THR A 92 11.50 -7.90 3.02
CA THR A 92 12.73 -8.49 2.51
C THR A 92 12.75 -10.00 2.76
N THR A 93 12.96 -10.77 1.69
CA THR A 93 13.10 -12.22 1.78
C THR A 93 14.34 -12.65 2.55
N ARG A 94 15.30 -11.75 2.79
CA ARG A 94 16.47 -12.01 3.64
C ARG A 94 16.11 -12.37 5.07
N ASN A 95 14.99 -11.84 5.57
CA ASN A 95 14.52 -12.09 6.93
C ASN A 95 13.56 -13.29 7.00
N ILE A 96 13.25 -13.92 5.87
CA ILE A 96 12.31 -15.04 5.75
C ILE A 96 13.09 -16.30 5.33
N PRO A 97 13.46 -17.21 6.27
CA PRO A 97 14.01 -18.51 5.93
C PRO A 97 13.01 -19.26 5.05
N GLU A 98 13.53 -19.96 4.04
CA GLU A 98 12.75 -20.71 3.05
C GLU A 98 11.84 -19.86 2.15
N ALA A 99 12.13 -18.55 2.00
CA ALA A 99 11.45 -17.72 1.02
C ALA A 99 11.51 -18.35 -0.39
N THR A 100 10.34 -18.55 -0.98
CA THR A 100 10.22 -19.15 -2.32
C THR A 100 10.60 -18.11 -3.38
N GLN A 101 11.50 -18.48 -4.27
CA GLN A 101 11.95 -17.61 -5.34
C GLN A 101 10.77 -17.23 -6.26
N GLY A 102 10.64 -15.93 -6.56
CA GLY A 102 9.57 -15.40 -7.42
C GLY A 102 8.28 -15.01 -6.71
N LEU A 103 8.12 -15.33 -5.42
CA LEU A 103 7.02 -14.83 -4.60
C LEU A 103 7.40 -13.51 -3.92
N LYS A 104 6.42 -12.62 -3.77
CA LYS A 104 6.57 -11.39 -2.97
C LYS A 104 5.84 -11.56 -1.66
N TYR A 105 6.49 -11.20 -0.56
CA TYR A 105 5.95 -11.29 0.79
C TYR A 105 5.65 -9.88 1.28
N ILE A 106 4.40 -9.62 1.68
CA ILE A 106 3.99 -8.33 2.24
C ILE A 106 3.43 -8.55 3.63
N ALA A 107 3.86 -7.75 4.60
CA ALA A 107 3.29 -7.80 5.95
C ALA A 107 1.76 -7.70 5.92
N HIS A 108 1.07 -8.64 6.56
CA HIS A 108 -0.39 -8.59 6.66
C HIS A 108 -0.81 -7.39 7.49
N THR A 109 -1.65 -6.54 6.91
CA THR A 109 -2.20 -5.36 7.58
C THR A 109 -3.71 -5.49 7.73
N SER A 110 -4.22 -5.00 8.85
CA SER A 110 -5.63 -5.00 9.20
C SER A 110 -6.05 -3.61 9.67
N PRO A 111 -7.30 -3.18 9.39
CA PRO A 111 -7.82 -1.97 9.96
C PRO A 111 -7.80 -2.06 11.49
N TYR A 112 -7.53 -0.95 12.17
CA TYR A 112 -7.50 -0.87 13.62
C TYR A 112 -8.34 0.29 14.13
N GLN A 113 -8.77 0.17 15.39
CA GLN A 113 -9.50 1.21 16.09
C GLN A 113 -8.68 1.59 17.33
N ILE A 114 -8.40 2.89 17.44
CA ILE A 114 -7.76 3.47 18.61
C ILE A 114 -8.76 3.40 19.77
N GLU A 115 -8.33 2.82 20.89
CA GLU A 115 -9.11 2.79 22.14
C GLU A 115 -8.84 4.06 22.94
N CYS A 116 -7.56 4.32 23.23
CA CYS A 116 -7.12 5.56 23.82
C CYS A 116 -6.08 6.27 22.94
N GLY A 117 -6.38 7.53 22.60
CA GLY A 117 -5.49 8.41 21.84
C GLY A 117 -5.06 9.67 22.60
N GLN A 118 -5.14 9.66 23.94
CA GLN A 118 -4.77 10.80 24.78
C GLN A 118 -3.77 10.38 25.85
N ILE A 119 -2.58 10.99 25.80
CA ILE A 119 -1.49 10.76 26.77
C ILE A 119 -1.42 11.83 27.84
N ASP A 120 -1.16 11.38 29.07
CA ASP A 120 -0.53 12.19 30.10
C ASP A 120 0.99 11.97 30.08
N GLY A 121 1.76 13.02 29.86
CA GLY A 121 3.21 12.97 29.98
C GLY A 121 3.63 13.00 31.45
N ALA A 122 4.52 12.11 31.85
CA ALA A 122 5.07 12.08 33.20
C ALA A 122 6.59 11.97 33.18
N LEU A 123 7.23 12.46 34.24
CA LEU A 123 8.66 12.35 34.45
C LEU A 123 8.92 11.59 35.74
N ASN A 124 9.70 10.53 35.64
CA ASN A 124 10.08 9.68 36.75
C ASN A 124 11.60 9.40 36.67
N GLY A 125 12.34 9.48 37.77
CA GLY A 125 13.81 9.42 37.65
C GLY A 125 14.61 9.81 38.89
N GLY A 126 14.17 9.36 40.07
CA GLY A 126 14.83 9.73 41.33
C GLY A 126 14.54 11.17 41.80
N PHE A 127 13.62 11.86 41.14
CA PHE A 127 13.07 13.17 41.50
C PHE A 127 11.63 13.00 42.02
N ARG A 128 11.01 14.09 42.53
CA ARG A 128 9.57 14.10 42.80
C ARG A 128 8.83 13.85 41.46
N PRO A 129 7.96 12.81 41.37
CA PRO A 129 7.31 12.47 40.11
C PRO A 129 6.45 13.65 39.65
N PHE A 130 6.53 13.96 38.37
CA PHE A 130 5.69 14.95 37.70
C PHE A 130 4.76 14.23 36.73
N ARG A 131 3.50 14.67 36.64
CA ARG A 131 2.53 14.20 35.67
C ARG A 131 1.78 15.42 35.12
N SER A 132 1.66 15.51 33.81
CA SER A 132 0.84 16.52 33.15
C SER A 132 -0.63 16.29 33.48
N ASN A 133 -1.37 17.37 33.68
CA ASN A 133 -2.79 17.33 34.00
C ASN A 133 -3.62 17.45 32.71
N THR A 134 -3.45 16.50 31.80
CA THR A 134 -4.04 16.50 30.44
C THR A 134 -5.25 15.57 30.31
N SER A 135 -5.69 14.94 31.41
CA SER A 135 -6.79 13.97 31.44
C SER A 135 -6.65 12.83 30.43
N GLY A 136 -5.42 12.43 30.12
CA GLY A 136 -5.11 11.31 29.25
C GLY A 136 -5.53 9.97 29.87
N CYS A 137 -5.93 9.02 29.02
CA CYS A 137 -6.34 7.69 29.46
C CYS A 137 -5.15 6.74 29.73
N PHE A 138 -3.92 7.11 29.34
CA PHE A 138 -2.71 6.43 29.81
C PHE A 138 -1.55 7.42 30.01
N VAL A 139 -0.53 6.96 30.74
CA VAL A 139 0.64 7.77 31.12
C VAL A 139 1.85 7.34 30.30
N ALA A 140 2.47 8.30 29.63
CA ALA A 140 3.78 8.18 28.99
C ALA A 140 4.84 8.71 29.96
N GLU A 141 5.56 7.81 30.63
CA GLU A 141 6.61 8.18 31.58
C GLU A 141 7.98 8.23 30.89
N LEU A 142 8.64 9.39 30.99
CA LEU A 142 10.05 9.52 30.67
C LEU A 142 10.88 9.16 31.90
N LEU A 143 11.63 8.06 31.78
CA LEU A 143 12.52 7.55 32.83
C LEU A 143 13.96 8.01 32.63
N LEU A 144 14.51 8.70 33.64
CA LEU A 144 15.87 9.21 33.64
C LEU A 144 16.71 8.55 34.76
N PRO A 145 17.87 7.94 34.46
CA PRO A 145 18.73 7.29 35.45
C PRO A 145 19.59 8.32 36.21
N LEU A 146 18.95 9.28 36.86
CA LEU A 146 19.63 10.38 37.54
C LEU A 146 19.43 10.30 39.05
N ARG A 147 20.41 10.79 39.80
CA ARG A 147 20.24 11.08 41.23
C ARG A 147 20.40 12.56 41.45
N THR A 148 19.45 13.12 42.17
CA THR A 148 19.55 14.47 42.72
C THR A 148 19.51 14.42 44.24
N LYS A 149 20.14 15.41 44.87
CA LYS A 149 19.94 15.73 46.29
C LYS A 149 19.06 16.96 46.49
N THR A 150 18.71 17.66 45.41
CA THR A 150 17.99 18.94 45.42
C THR A 150 16.62 18.80 44.75
N ASN A 151 15.65 19.54 45.27
CA ASN A 151 14.34 19.65 44.63
C ASN A 151 14.48 20.44 43.32
N GLY A 152 13.83 19.96 42.27
CA GLY A 152 13.71 20.71 41.02
C GLY A 152 12.66 21.79 41.10
N THR A 153 12.77 22.76 40.21
CA THR A 153 11.73 23.76 39.98
C THR A 153 10.89 23.35 38.79
N LEU A 154 9.57 23.25 39.00
CA LEU A 154 8.57 23.02 37.97
C LEU A 154 7.88 24.34 37.64
N VAL A 155 7.88 24.69 36.36
CA VAL A 155 7.08 25.77 35.81
C VAL A 155 6.13 25.15 34.78
N GLN A 156 4.83 25.43 34.89
CA GLN A 156 3.83 24.91 33.97
C GLN A 156 3.15 26.07 33.24
N PRO A 157 3.66 26.47 32.05
CA PRO A 157 3.08 27.57 31.28
C PRO A 157 1.64 27.31 30.82
N SER A 158 1.27 26.05 30.59
CA SER A 158 -0.07 25.62 30.18
C SER A 158 -0.33 24.17 30.60
N ASN A 159 -1.57 23.69 30.51
CA ASN A 159 -1.91 22.31 30.90
C ASN A 159 -1.10 21.26 30.14
N ASN A 160 -0.74 21.56 28.89
CA ASN A 160 -0.04 20.67 27.98
C ASN A 160 1.46 20.95 27.83
N ARG A 161 2.01 21.99 28.49
CA ARG A 161 3.42 22.37 28.42
C ARG A 161 4.02 22.52 29.81
N TRP A 162 5.23 22.03 29.99
CA TRP A 162 5.92 22.06 31.26
C TRP A 162 7.42 22.26 31.08
N SER A 163 8.04 22.89 32.07
CA SER A 163 9.47 23.17 32.15
C SER A 163 9.97 22.73 33.51
N LEU A 164 11.06 21.98 33.53
CA LEU A 164 11.69 21.45 34.73
C LEU A 164 13.17 21.80 34.73
N MET A 165 13.64 22.30 35.86
CA MET A 165 15.06 22.52 36.11
C MET A 165 15.48 21.77 37.36
N TYR A 166 16.56 21.02 37.26
CA TYR A 166 17.17 20.31 38.37
C TYR A 166 18.66 20.66 38.47
N PRO A 167 19.07 21.37 39.54
CA PRO A 167 20.49 21.67 39.77
C PRO A 167 21.22 20.50 40.46
N ASP A 168 22.55 20.43 40.30
CA ASP A 168 23.43 19.46 40.98
C ASP A 168 23.07 17.99 40.72
N ILE A 169 22.92 17.64 39.44
CA ILE A 169 22.64 16.27 39.03
C ILE A 169 23.91 15.46 38.92
N LYS A 170 23.91 14.32 39.59
CA LYS A 170 24.92 13.29 39.38
C LYS A 170 24.31 12.22 38.49
N MET A 171 24.92 11.99 37.32
CA MET A 171 24.63 10.79 36.57
C MET A 171 25.00 9.59 37.43
N LEU A 172 24.08 8.62 37.52
CA LEU A 172 24.41 7.34 38.13
C LEU A 172 25.60 6.77 37.35
N ASN A 173 26.69 6.47 38.06
CA ASN A 173 27.81 5.74 37.51
C ASN A 173 27.36 4.29 37.29
N THR A 174 26.52 4.07 36.28
CA THR A 174 26.23 2.73 35.80
C THR A 174 27.48 2.28 35.07
N ASN A 175 28.04 1.13 35.44
CA ASN A 175 29.16 0.48 34.75
C ASN A 175 28.76 -0.02 33.33
N GLY A 176 27.80 0.64 32.70
CA GLY A 176 27.24 0.40 31.38
C GLY A 176 26.80 1.75 30.77
N PRO A 177 26.54 1.78 29.45
CA PRO A 177 26.13 3.00 28.76
C PRO A 177 24.95 3.62 29.52
N ALA A 178 25.05 4.90 29.88
CA ALA A 178 23.95 5.63 30.50
C ALA A 178 22.74 5.54 29.55
N SER A 179 21.79 4.65 29.85
CA SER A 179 20.55 4.50 29.10
C SER A 179 19.68 5.71 29.39
N LEU A 180 19.98 6.80 28.70
CA LEU A 180 19.13 7.95 28.74
C LEU A 180 17.92 7.64 27.86
N ARG A 181 16.78 7.50 28.53
CA ARG A 181 15.41 7.44 28.00
C ARG A 181 14.86 6.06 27.88
N MET A 182 13.96 5.82 28.82
CA MET A 182 12.95 4.80 28.70
C MET A 182 11.61 5.54 28.65
N LEU A 183 10.86 5.36 27.57
CA LEU A 183 9.45 5.75 27.50
C LEU A 183 8.65 4.55 27.99
N SER A 184 7.99 4.63 29.14
CA SER A 184 7.13 3.56 29.61
C SER A 184 5.66 3.95 29.58
N ILE A 185 4.83 3.07 29.03
CA ILE A 185 3.38 3.08 29.25
C ILE A 185 3.09 2.14 30.40
N SER A 186 2.35 2.64 31.38
CA SER A 186 1.81 1.84 32.47
C SER A 186 0.29 1.83 32.36
N ASP A 187 -0.27 0.63 32.16
CA ASP A 187 -1.69 0.34 32.37
C ASP A 187 -1.79 -0.91 33.24
N ASN A 188 -2.45 -0.81 34.39
CA ASN A 188 -2.73 -1.92 35.32
C ASN A 188 -1.54 -2.90 35.56
N HIS A 189 -0.34 -2.37 35.83
CA HIS A 189 0.90 -3.14 36.13
C HIS A 189 1.63 -3.78 34.93
N VAL A 190 1.15 -3.62 33.70
CA VAL A 190 1.92 -3.96 32.50
C VAL A 190 2.72 -2.76 32.02
N LEU A 191 4.05 -2.92 32.01
CA LEU A 191 4.98 -1.89 31.59
C LEU A 191 5.48 -2.18 30.17
N CYS A 192 5.02 -1.40 29.19
CA CYS A 192 5.59 -1.41 27.85
C CYS A 192 6.63 -0.30 27.74
N ASN A 193 7.86 -0.63 27.36
CA ASN A 193 8.96 0.34 27.37
C ASN A 193 9.81 0.35 26.10
N ILE A 194 10.11 1.53 25.55
CA ILE A 194 11.20 1.69 24.57
C ILE A 194 12.36 2.38 25.26
N THR A 195 13.56 1.81 25.10
CA THR A 195 14.81 2.42 25.55
C THR A 195 15.69 2.72 24.35
N GLU A 196 16.33 3.89 24.36
CA GLU A 196 17.44 4.20 23.45
C GLU A 196 18.75 4.21 24.27
N MET A 197 19.76 3.47 23.83
CA MET A 197 21.10 3.63 24.39
C MET A 197 21.72 4.92 23.88
N SER A 198 22.16 5.77 24.82
CA SER A 198 23.10 6.84 24.48
C SER A 198 24.36 6.19 23.91
N PRO A 199 24.86 6.64 22.75
CA PRO A 199 26.22 6.31 22.38
C PRO A 199 27.14 6.84 23.48
N LEU A 200 28.09 6.00 23.89
CA LEU A 200 29.12 6.25 24.93
C LEU A 200 29.98 7.51 24.67
N SER A 201 29.71 8.24 23.59
CA SER A 201 30.53 9.29 23.01
C SER A 201 29.91 10.69 23.11
N MET A 202 29.21 11.04 24.20
CA MET A 202 28.85 12.45 24.49
C MET A 202 30.07 13.40 24.54
N HIS A 203 31.30 12.85 24.52
CA HIS A 203 32.57 13.58 24.45
C HIS A 203 33.14 13.76 23.04
N LEU A 204 32.59 13.13 22.00
CA LEU A 204 33.08 13.33 20.63
C LEU A 204 32.55 14.66 20.08
N LYS A 205 33.47 15.57 19.78
CA LYS A 205 33.20 16.85 19.10
C LYS A 205 32.58 16.56 17.73
N ALA A 206 31.25 16.57 17.65
CA ALA A 206 30.54 16.46 16.40
C ALA A 206 30.88 17.63 15.47
N LYS A 207 31.40 17.35 14.27
CA LYS A 207 31.58 18.36 13.22
C LYS A 207 30.18 18.75 12.72
N GLY A 208 29.63 19.85 13.25
CA GLY A 208 28.26 20.30 12.96
C GLY A 208 27.28 20.24 14.14
N GLY A 209 27.73 19.85 15.34
CA GLY A 209 26.91 19.91 16.57
C GLY A 209 25.97 18.72 16.80
N MET A 210 25.84 17.78 15.85
CA MET A 210 25.04 16.55 15.98
C MET A 210 25.96 15.31 16.04
N PRO A 211 26.11 14.62 17.19
CA PRO A 211 27.06 13.50 17.31
C PRO A 211 26.62 12.25 16.56
N ASN A 212 25.32 12.05 16.33
CA ASN A 212 24.76 10.89 15.64
C ASN A 212 23.56 11.30 14.80
N LEU A 213 23.19 10.43 13.85
CA LEU A 213 21.98 10.62 13.07
C LEU A 213 20.73 10.50 13.96
N PRO A 214 19.63 11.19 13.63
CA PRO A 214 18.35 10.94 14.26
C PRO A 214 17.92 9.48 14.08
N VAL A 215 17.31 8.90 15.09
CA VAL A 215 16.78 7.53 15.02
C VAL A 215 15.30 7.50 15.34
N THR A 216 14.59 6.49 14.84
CA THR A 216 13.21 6.17 15.21
C THR A 216 13.12 4.71 15.61
N LEU A 217 12.67 4.47 16.84
CA LEU A 217 12.48 3.17 17.43
C LEU A 217 10.99 2.88 17.53
N THR A 218 10.57 1.66 17.26
CA THR A 218 9.17 1.26 17.43
C THR A 218 9.05 0.00 18.28
N LYS A 219 7.95 -0.09 19.03
CA LYS A 219 7.61 -1.25 19.84
C LYS A 219 6.10 -1.41 19.91
N LYS A 220 5.70 -2.65 20.15
CA LYS A 220 4.33 -3.04 20.42
C LYS A 220 4.28 -4.00 21.59
N CYS A 221 3.31 -3.84 22.46
CA CYS A 221 3.09 -4.72 23.61
C CYS A 221 1.60 -5.08 23.73
N ALA A 222 1.28 -6.33 24.05
CA ALA A 222 -0.08 -6.73 24.38
C ALA A 222 -0.35 -6.48 25.86
N LEU A 223 -1.32 -5.65 26.20
CA LEU A 223 -1.71 -5.35 27.58
C LEU A 223 -2.51 -6.51 28.19
N GLU A 224 -2.55 -6.60 29.52
CA GLU A 224 -3.35 -7.60 30.23
C GLU A 224 -4.86 -7.48 29.97
N SER A 225 -5.34 -6.26 29.71
CA SER A 225 -6.71 -5.99 29.24
C SER A 225 -7.03 -6.65 27.89
N GLY A 226 -6.01 -7.11 27.17
CA GLY A 226 -6.10 -7.64 25.81
C GLY A 226 -6.01 -6.56 24.73
N GLU A 227 -5.92 -5.28 25.10
CA GLU A 227 -5.56 -4.21 24.18
C GLU A 227 -4.09 -4.33 23.74
N THR A 228 -3.72 -3.58 22.71
CA THR A 228 -2.32 -3.53 22.25
C THR A 228 -1.82 -2.11 22.29
N ALA A 229 -0.74 -1.88 23.04
CA ALA A 229 -0.06 -0.59 23.08
C ALA A 229 0.96 -0.52 21.95
N VAL A 230 0.90 0.56 21.17
CA VAL A 230 1.83 0.82 20.07
C VAL A 230 2.55 2.13 20.34
N MET A 231 3.87 2.10 20.20
CA MET A 231 4.72 3.24 20.53
C MET A 231 5.84 3.37 19.49
N SER A 232 6.11 4.61 19.13
CA SER A 232 7.31 5.00 18.40
C SER A 232 7.99 6.16 19.11
N LEU A 233 9.31 6.14 19.13
CA LEU A 233 10.16 7.13 19.77
C LEU A 233 11.22 7.57 18.76
N SER A 234 11.28 8.86 18.46
CA SER A 234 12.37 9.42 17.65
C SER A 234 13.21 10.40 18.45
N THR A 235 14.52 10.35 18.25
CA THR A 235 15.46 11.12 19.05
C THR A 235 16.54 11.77 18.22
N MET A 236 17.01 12.94 18.68
CA MET A 236 18.02 13.75 17.99
C MET A 236 18.99 14.35 19.01
N TRP A 237 20.22 13.84 19.02
CA TRP A 237 21.29 14.32 19.90
C TRP A 237 21.95 15.55 19.31
N PHE A 238 22.25 16.56 20.12
CA PHE A 238 23.05 17.70 19.69
C PHE A 238 23.72 18.39 20.88
N SER A 239 24.87 19.01 20.65
CA SER A 239 25.62 19.69 21.71
C SER A 239 26.29 20.96 21.18
N SER A 240 26.37 21.99 22.02
CA SER A 240 27.11 23.21 21.70
C SER A 240 28.37 23.30 22.55
N GLN A 241 29.37 24.02 22.04
CA GLN A 241 30.66 24.17 22.72
C GLN A 241 30.56 25.02 23.98
N THR A 242 29.63 25.97 23.98
CA THR A 242 29.33 26.85 25.11
C THR A 242 27.83 27.16 25.16
N VAL A 243 27.35 27.57 26.33
CA VAL A 243 25.99 28.12 26.52
C VAL A 243 25.70 29.27 25.54
N ARG A 244 26.68 30.15 25.27
CA ARG A 244 26.50 31.30 24.35
C ARG A 244 26.31 30.89 22.89
N THR A 245 26.88 29.75 22.49
CA THR A 245 26.80 29.26 21.10
C THR A 245 25.59 28.35 20.86
N PHE A 246 24.80 28.06 21.90
CA PHE A 246 23.67 27.12 21.82
C PHE A 246 22.69 27.45 20.70
N SER A 247 22.21 28.70 20.62
CA SER A 247 21.26 29.14 19.60
C SER A 247 21.81 28.97 18.17
N ASN A 248 23.09 29.30 17.96
CA ASN A 248 23.72 29.12 16.65
C ASN A 248 23.82 27.64 16.29
N THR A 249 24.19 26.79 17.24
CA THR A 249 24.21 25.34 17.05
C THR A 249 22.82 24.80 16.76
N ALA A 250 21.80 25.18 17.55
CA ALA A 250 20.42 24.74 17.35
C ALA A 250 19.90 25.14 15.96
N ASN A 251 20.18 26.36 15.49
CA ASN A 251 19.81 26.81 14.13
C ASN A 251 20.62 26.13 13.01
N THR A 252 21.79 25.56 13.33
CA THR A 252 22.59 24.78 12.37
C THR A 252 22.10 23.34 12.29
N VAL A 253 21.69 22.79 13.44
CA VAL A 253 21.20 21.42 13.59
C VAL A 253 19.77 21.29 13.08
N PHE A 254 18.91 22.28 13.34
CA PHE A 254 17.51 22.29 12.96
C PHE A 254 17.23 23.34 11.90
N LYS A 255 16.56 22.92 10.82
CA LYS A 255 16.11 23.82 9.75
C LYS A 255 14.99 24.73 10.22
N GLU A 256 14.19 24.24 11.16
CA GLU A 256 12.98 24.87 11.65
C GLU A 256 13.17 25.42 13.07
N ARG A 257 12.52 26.53 13.36
CA ARG A 257 12.50 27.12 14.70
C ARG A 257 11.36 26.52 15.51
N ASP A 258 11.62 25.38 16.14
CA ASP A 258 10.66 24.75 17.06
C ASP A 258 10.56 25.53 18.38
N GLU A 259 9.34 25.63 18.89
CA GLU A 259 9.02 26.40 20.09
C GLU A 259 9.72 25.87 21.35
N LEU A 260 9.86 24.53 21.50
CA LEU A 260 10.54 23.93 22.63
C LEU A 260 12.04 24.18 22.57
N VAL A 261 12.64 24.12 21.38
CA VAL A 261 14.06 24.47 21.18
C VAL A 261 14.31 25.94 21.54
N HIS A 262 13.39 26.83 21.17
CA HIS A 262 13.49 28.23 21.56
C HIS A 262 13.32 28.44 23.08
N SER A 263 12.34 27.77 23.70
CA SER A 263 12.12 27.77 25.16
C SER A 263 13.39 27.35 25.89
N MET A 264 14.04 26.29 25.40
CA MET A 264 15.27 25.76 25.95
C MET A 264 16.45 26.73 25.81
N ASP A 265 16.59 27.45 24.69
CA ASP A 265 17.62 28.51 24.53
C ASP A 265 17.42 29.61 25.58
N VAL A 266 16.17 30.01 25.83
CA VAL A 266 15.84 31.00 26.87
C VAL A 266 16.16 30.46 28.26
N ALA A 267 15.77 29.23 28.58
CA ALA A 267 16.07 28.58 29.86
C ALA A 267 17.58 28.47 30.10
N ILE A 268 18.33 28.06 29.08
CA ILE A 268 19.79 27.94 29.13
C ILE A 268 20.48 29.29 29.38
N ARG A 269 19.97 30.38 28.79
CA ARG A 269 20.55 31.73 28.97
C ARG A 269 20.18 32.38 30.30
N ASN A 270 18.97 32.17 30.78
CA ASN A 270 18.46 32.80 32.00
C ASN A 270 18.89 32.06 33.27
N THR A 271 19.33 30.80 33.16
CA THR A 271 19.78 30.02 34.30
C THR A 271 21.16 30.49 34.77
N THR A 272 21.28 30.80 36.06
CA THR A 272 22.58 31.05 36.69
C THR A 272 23.15 29.72 37.19
N TYR A 273 24.13 29.18 36.48
CA TYR A 273 24.77 27.91 36.83
C TYR A 273 25.68 28.07 38.06
N LYS A 274 25.21 27.56 39.20
CA LYS A 274 25.97 27.50 40.47
C LYS A 274 26.49 26.10 40.79
N SER A 275 26.04 25.11 40.02
CA SER A 275 26.34 23.69 40.21
C SER A 275 27.16 23.17 39.04
N PRO A 276 28.01 22.14 39.24
CA PRO A 276 28.83 21.57 38.17
C PRO A 276 28.00 20.95 37.03
N SER A 277 26.74 20.64 37.31
CA SER A 277 25.77 20.10 36.36
C SER A 277 24.38 20.65 36.64
N THR A 278 23.60 20.90 35.59
CA THR A 278 22.19 21.28 35.68
C THR A 278 21.43 20.61 34.54
N LEU A 279 20.29 20.00 34.84
CA LEU A 279 19.38 19.46 33.83
C LEU A 279 18.22 20.42 33.62
N LEU A 280 17.96 20.69 32.35
CA LEU A 280 16.82 21.45 31.88
C LEU A 280 15.97 20.54 31.01
N ILE A 281 14.66 20.57 31.21
CA ILE A 281 13.69 19.78 30.46
C ILE A 281 12.54 20.69 30.06
N GLU A 282 12.22 20.72 28.79
CA GLU A 282 11.01 21.36 28.28
C GLU A 282 10.19 20.29 27.57
N GLY A 283 8.92 20.18 27.93
CA GLY A 283 8.03 19.15 27.38
C GLY A 283 6.68 19.71 26.96
N ARG A 284 6.09 19.07 25.95
CA ARG A 284 4.75 19.32 25.46
C ARG A 284 4.06 17.99 25.14
N SER A 285 2.80 17.87 25.52
CA SER A 285 1.94 16.72 25.19
C SER A 285 0.74 17.19 24.35
N SER A 286 0.35 16.44 23.33
CA SER A 286 -0.80 16.77 22.48
C SER A 286 -1.34 15.52 21.79
N GLY A 287 -2.56 15.11 22.16
CA GLY A 287 -3.19 13.92 21.60
C GLY A 287 -2.38 12.66 21.92
N THR A 288 -1.85 12.00 20.89
CA THR A 288 -0.98 10.82 20.96
C THR A 288 0.51 11.16 20.95
N VAL A 289 0.87 12.44 20.82
CA VAL A 289 2.26 12.89 20.63
C VAL A 289 2.80 13.61 21.86
N MET A 290 4.03 13.28 22.26
CA MET A 290 4.79 13.95 23.32
C MET A 290 6.15 14.37 22.79
N ASP A 291 6.39 15.68 22.81
CA ASP A 291 7.65 16.30 22.44
C ASP A 291 8.41 16.68 23.72
N VAL A 292 9.69 16.32 23.83
CA VAL A 292 10.53 16.71 24.97
C VAL A 292 11.93 17.07 24.49
N ILE A 293 12.43 18.22 24.92
CA ILE A 293 13.85 18.54 24.80
C ILE A 293 14.47 18.53 26.19
N LEU A 294 15.59 17.82 26.31
CA LEU A 294 16.30 17.64 27.55
C LEU A 294 17.76 18.01 27.34
N CYS A 295 18.27 18.90 28.19
CA CYS A 295 19.62 19.42 28.11
C CYS A 295 20.34 19.26 29.44
N LEU A 296 21.46 18.53 29.41
CA LEU A 296 22.40 18.48 30.50
C LEU A 296 23.49 19.53 30.27
N VAL A 297 23.52 20.55 31.12
CA VAL A 297 24.52 21.59 31.10
C VAL A 297 25.62 21.23 32.09
N MET A 298 26.85 21.11 31.62
CA MET A 298 28.00 20.67 32.42
C MET A 298 29.10 21.72 32.44
N HIS A 299 29.76 21.84 33.59
CA HIS A 299 30.96 22.66 33.74
C HIS A 299 32.13 22.04 32.96
N LYS A 300 32.85 22.86 32.21
CA LYS A 300 34.04 22.42 31.47
C LYS A 300 35.24 22.30 32.42
N PRO A 301 35.98 21.19 32.46
CA PRO A 301 37.09 21.02 33.43
C PRO A 301 38.17 22.10 33.34
N ASP A 302 38.46 22.59 32.13
CA ASP A 302 39.56 23.51 31.85
C ASP A 302 39.13 24.96 31.53
N SER A 303 37.85 25.32 31.70
CA SER A 303 37.41 26.71 31.60
C SER A 303 36.24 27.01 32.53
N SER A 304 35.98 28.28 32.79
CA SER A 304 34.79 28.72 33.54
C SER A 304 33.49 28.63 32.73
N ASP A 305 33.53 28.06 31.52
CA ASP A 305 32.36 27.93 30.66
C ASP A 305 31.60 26.64 30.94
N TYR A 306 30.31 26.71 30.62
CA TYR A 306 29.41 25.58 30.62
C TYR A 306 29.10 25.18 29.18
N TYR A 307 28.96 23.88 28.94
CA TYR A 307 28.55 23.34 27.64
C TYR A 307 27.25 22.52 27.80
N PRO A 308 26.21 22.80 26.98
CA PRO A 308 24.99 22.02 26.97
C PRO A 308 25.10 20.82 26.02
N SER A 309 24.76 19.64 26.53
CA SER A 309 24.48 18.45 25.74
C SER A 309 22.98 18.20 25.77
N CYS A 310 22.35 18.27 24.61
CA CYS A 310 20.91 18.29 24.46
C CYS A 310 20.43 17.15 23.60
N LEU A 311 19.17 16.83 23.81
CA LEU A 311 18.55 15.75 23.10
C LEU A 311 17.05 15.98 22.99
N TYR A 312 16.58 15.98 21.76
CA TYR A 312 15.17 16.08 21.42
C TYR A 312 14.53 14.68 21.43
N ILE A 313 13.30 14.58 21.88
CA ILE A 313 12.40 13.43 21.82
C ILE A 313 11.13 13.89 21.13
N THR A 314 10.66 13.08 20.21
CA THR A 314 9.23 13.02 19.88
C THR A 314 8.79 11.58 20.02
N SER A 315 7.68 11.35 20.70
CA SER A 315 7.06 10.03 20.78
C SER A 315 5.62 10.08 20.34
N SER A 316 5.18 9.07 19.60
CA SER A 316 3.79 8.84 19.27
C SER A 316 3.35 7.53 19.91
N THR A 317 2.24 7.56 20.64
CA THR A 317 1.79 6.42 21.43
C THR A 317 0.27 6.40 21.55
N PHE A 318 -0.32 5.22 21.42
CA PHE A 318 -1.75 4.97 21.65
C PHE A 318 -2.03 3.49 21.90
N THR A 319 -3.20 3.19 22.44
CA THR A 319 -3.69 1.81 22.55
C THR A 319 -4.71 1.53 21.46
N ILE A 320 -4.66 0.32 20.90
CA ILE A 320 -5.66 -0.18 19.97
C ILE A 320 -6.53 -1.23 20.65
N LYS A 321 -7.81 -1.25 20.25
CA LYS A 321 -8.76 -2.27 20.70
C LYS A 321 -8.23 -3.67 20.43
N ARG A 322 -8.58 -4.59 21.32
CA ARG A 322 -8.30 -6.02 21.16
C ARG A 322 -8.82 -6.50 19.81
N GLN A 323 -7.92 -6.99 18.98
CA GLN A 323 -8.25 -7.69 17.74
C GLN A 323 -8.19 -9.20 17.93
N GLY A 324 -8.97 -9.93 17.15
CA GLY A 324 -8.85 -11.39 17.10
C GLY A 324 -7.51 -11.78 16.50
N VAL A 325 -6.76 -12.65 17.17
CA VAL A 325 -5.50 -13.15 16.61
C VAL A 325 -5.82 -14.08 15.44
N ASN A 326 -5.10 -13.92 14.32
CA ASN A 326 -5.31 -14.74 13.15
C ASN A 326 -5.11 -16.24 13.51
N PRO A 327 -6.05 -17.14 13.16
CA PRO A 327 -5.96 -18.56 13.51
C PRO A 327 -4.68 -19.26 13.04
N LEU A 328 -4.08 -18.80 11.94
CA LEU A 328 -2.80 -19.33 11.43
C LEU A 328 -1.64 -19.00 12.38
N LEU A 329 -1.62 -17.77 12.88
CA LEU A 329 -0.67 -17.35 13.91
C LEU A 329 -1.00 -18.03 15.25
N ALA A 330 -2.30 -18.25 15.53
CA ALA A 330 -2.79 -18.95 16.72
C ALA A 330 -2.23 -20.33 16.95
N LYS A 331 -2.13 -21.08 15.87
CA LYS A 331 -1.54 -22.41 15.91
C LYS A 331 -0.04 -22.38 16.25
N MET A 332 0.68 -21.31 15.90
CA MET A 332 2.12 -21.22 16.18
C MET A 332 2.46 -20.97 17.65
N TYR A 333 1.56 -20.33 18.40
CA TYR A 333 1.75 -20.11 19.82
C TYR A 333 1.01 -21.14 20.68
N GLU A 334 0.48 -22.22 20.10
CA GLU A 334 -0.22 -23.31 20.83
C GLU A 334 -1.33 -22.80 21.77
N ASN A 335 -2.01 -21.71 21.42
CA ASN A 335 -2.98 -21.02 22.29
C ASN A 335 -2.42 -20.48 23.63
N LYS A 336 -1.10 -20.38 23.81
CA LYS A 336 -0.50 -19.66 24.94
C LYS A 336 -0.85 -18.18 24.87
N SER A 337 -1.08 -17.55 26.03
CA SER A 337 -1.30 -16.11 26.10
C SER A 337 -0.04 -15.38 25.63
N LEU A 338 -0.21 -14.46 24.68
CA LEU A 338 0.81 -13.47 24.33
C LEU A 338 0.99 -12.56 25.54
N LYS A 339 1.94 -12.91 26.43
CA LYS A 339 2.24 -12.09 27.60
C LYS A 339 3.04 -10.87 27.18
N SER A 340 2.71 -9.72 27.75
CA SER A 340 3.55 -8.53 27.65
C SER A 340 4.88 -8.79 28.34
N GLU A 341 5.97 -8.46 27.68
CA GLU A 341 7.26 -8.36 28.33
C GLU A 341 7.56 -6.94 28.76
N SER A 342 8.22 -6.82 29.91
CA SER A 342 8.73 -5.56 30.46
C SER A 342 10.19 -5.25 30.04
N SER A 343 10.76 -6.04 29.13
CA SER A 343 12.18 -5.96 28.77
C SER A 343 12.47 -4.73 27.91
N MET A 344 13.53 -3.98 28.25
CA MET A 344 13.92 -2.69 27.65
C MET A 344 14.39 -2.81 26.20
N ASN A 345 13.46 -2.99 25.26
CA ASN A 345 13.77 -3.40 23.89
C ASN A 345 12.91 -2.70 22.84
N TYR A 346 13.45 -2.47 21.65
CA TYR A 346 12.73 -2.02 20.46
C TYR A 346 12.63 -3.14 19.42
N LEU A 347 11.58 -3.11 18.59
CA LEU A 347 11.34 -4.08 17.52
C LEU A 347 11.97 -3.67 16.19
N MET A 348 11.89 -2.38 15.86
CA MET A 348 12.46 -1.84 14.63
C MET A 348 13.21 -0.55 14.91
N LEU A 349 14.28 -0.31 14.16
CA LEU A 349 15.09 0.89 14.19
C LEU A 349 15.22 1.50 12.78
N ALA A 350 14.98 2.80 12.67
CA ALA A 350 15.16 3.56 11.44
C ALA A 350 16.11 4.74 11.68
N GLU A 351 17.26 4.76 11.00
CA GLU A 351 18.21 5.87 11.04
C GLU A 351 17.89 6.89 9.95
N HIS A 352 17.77 8.16 10.30
CA HIS A 352 17.43 9.22 9.35
C HIS A 352 18.69 9.87 8.79
N VAL A 353 18.98 9.61 7.52
CA VAL A 353 20.12 10.20 6.81
C VAL A 353 19.75 11.63 6.40
N LEU A 354 20.51 12.58 6.94
CA LEU A 354 20.32 14.01 6.68
C LEU A 354 20.72 14.37 5.23
N PRO A 355 20.11 15.41 4.64
CA PRO A 355 20.47 15.84 3.28
C PRO A 355 21.94 16.28 3.22
N MET A 356 22.65 15.97 2.13
CA MET A 356 23.99 16.49 1.93
C MET A 356 23.95 17.84 1.22
N VAL A 357 24.54 18.88 1.82
CA VAL A 357 24.68 20.22 1.24
C VAL A 357 26.18 20.54 1.14
N ASN A 358 26.68 20.72 -0.08
CA ASN A 358 28.10 21.02 -0.35
C ASN A 358 29.10 20.02 0.31
N GLY A 359 28.75 18.73 0.33
CA GLY A 359 29.61 17.68 0.93
C GLY A 359 29.59 17.62 2.45
N ALA A 360 28.71 18.38 3.12
CA ALA A 360 28.46 18.30 4.56
C ALA A 360 27.01 17.88 4.84
N SER A 361 26.76 17.24 6.00
CA SER A 361 25.40 16.96 6.46
C SER A 361 24.66 18.28 6.73
N GLY A 362 23.51 18.44 6.09
CA GLY A 362 22.59 19.55 6.27
C GLY A 362 21.73 19.40 7.53
N PRO A 363 20.90 20.41 7.81
CA PRO A 363 20.08 20.44 9.03
C PRO A 363 18.96 19.40 9.02
N ALA A 364 18.64 18.87 10.20
CA ALA A 364 17.46 18.05 10.45
C ALA A 364 16.18 18.90 10.43
N THR A 365 15.07 18.29 10.02
CA THR A 365 13.75 18.95 10.01
C THR A 365 12.88 18.31 11.08
N ILE A 366 12.50 19.07 12.11
CA ILE A 366 11.78 18.54 13.27
C ILE A 366 10.40 18.03 12.85
N GLY A 367 9.68 18.77 11.99
CA GLY A 367 8.39 18.33 11.44
C GLY A 367 8.47 16.96 10.76
N LEU A 368 9.46 16.74 9.88
CA LEU A 368 9.64 15.46 9.20
C LEU A 368 9.89 14.30 10.17
N ILE A 369 10.67 14.53 11.24
CA ILE A 369 10.91 13.50 12.24
C ILE A 369 9.64 13.19 13.02
N LYS A 370 8.82 14.19 13.37
CA LYS A 370 7.52 13.98 14.03
C LYS A 370 6.55 13.18 13.17
N ASP A 371 6.42 13.57 11.91
CA ASP A 371 5.57 12.86 10.95
C ASP A 371 6.05 11.42 10.77
N ALA A 372 7.37 11.21 10.73
CA ALA A 372 7.94 9.88 10.68
C ALA A 372 7.62 9.06 11.94
N THR A 373 7.68 9.65 13.15
CA THR A 373 7.30 8.99 14.40
C THR A 373 5.83 8.54 14.38
N VAL A 374 4.92 9.42 13.94
CA VAL A 374 3.48 9.12 13.87
C VAL A 374 3.23 8.03 12.83
N ASN A 375 3.74 8.20 11.61
CA ASN A 375 3.57 7.24 10.51
C ASN A 375 4.12 5.85 10.84
N ALA A 376 5.25 5.78 11.57
CA ALA A 376 5.79 4.52 12.06
C ALA A 376 4.86 3.84 13.07
N THR A 377 4.23 4.63 13.95
CA THR A 377 3.25 4.13 14.93
C THR A 377 2.01 3.59 14.22
N ASP A 378 1.50 4.32 13.23
CA ASP A 378 0.32 3.92 12.45
C ASP A 378 0.58 2.64 11.64
N LEU A 379 1.77 2.51 11.04
CA LEU A 379 2.18 1.29 10.36
C LEU A 379 2.21 0.11 11.35
N MET A 380 2.84 0.28 12.51
CA MET A 380 2.93 -0.76 13.54
C MET A 380 1.56 -1.17 14.09
N ALA A 381 0.63 -0.22 14.22
CA ALA A 381 -0.76 -0.45 14.60
C ALA A 381 -1.53 -1.20 13.52
N SER A 382 -1.33 -0.86 12.24
CA SER A 382 -1.96 -1.57 11.10
C SER A 382 -1.52 -3.04 11.00
N MET A 383 -0.34 -3.38 11.52
CA MET A 383 0.12 -4.77 11.58
C MET A 383 -0.43 -5.54 12.79
N ALA A 384 -1.30 -4.94 13.62
CA ALA A 384 -2.06 -5.56 14.72
C ALA A 384 -1.39 -6.79 15.38
N TYR A 385 -1.97 -7.98 15.32
CA TYR A 385 -1.32 -9.22 15.79
C TYR A 385 -0.47 -9.92 14.71
N SER A 386 -0.42 -9.40 13.49
CA SER A 386 0.38 -9.93 12.37
C SER A 386 1.89 -9.74 12.54
N PHE A 387 2.33 -8.94 13.52
CA PHE A 387 3.74 -8.69 13.80
C PHE A 387 3.94 -8.62 15.31
N TYR A 388 4.38 -9.71 15.94
CA TYR A 388 4.50 -9.81 17.40
C TYR A 388 5.84 -10.40 17.80
N ALA A 389 6.44 -9.92 18.88
CA ALA A 389 7.67 -10.47 19.42
C ALA A 389 7.45 -11.08 20.80
N ASN A 390 8.01 -12.26 21.01
CA ASN A 390 8.15 -12.94 22.30
C ASN A 390 9.65 -13.09 22.58
N LEU A 391 10.24 -12.18 23.36
CA LEU A 391 11.67 -12.16 23.64
C LEU A 391 12.08 -13.25 24.66
N GLU A 392 11.18 -13.72 25.53
CA GLU A 392 11.41 -14.88 26.42
C GLU A 392 11.80 -16.11 25.60
N GLU A 393 10.99 -16.40 24.58
CA GLU A 393 11.27 -17.49 23.65
C GLU A 393 12.20 -17.07 22.49
N ARG A 394 12.64 -15.81 22.46
CA ARG A 394 13.52 -15.24 21.43
C ARG A 394 12.96 -15.32 20.00
N ASN A 395 11.64 -15.22 19.90
CA ASN A 395 10.88 -15.42 18.68
C ASN A 395 10.14 -14.17 18.22
N MET A 396 10.22 -13.87 16.93
CA MET A 396 9.34 -12.92 16.27
C MET A 396 8.35 -13.68 15.38
N TYR A 397 7.07 -13.41 15.55
CA TYR A 397 5.98 -13.98 14.79
C TYR A 397 5.46 -12.95 13.80
N LEU A 398 5.42 -13.34 12.53
CA LEU A 398 4.92 -12.51 11.45
C LEU A 398 3.82 -13.24 10.69
N LEU A 399 2.89 -12.50 10.12
CA LEU A 399 1.96 -13.00 9.13
C LEU A 399 2.21 -12.22 7.84
N PHE A 400 2.55 -12.94 6.77
CA PHE A 400 2.75 -12.37 5.45
C PHE A 400 1.57 -12.73 4.55
N ASP A 401 1.15 -11.79 3.72
CA ASP A 401 0.39 -12.07 2.51
C ASP A 401 1.37 -12.39 1.38
N VAL A 402 1.25 -13.61 0.84
CA VAL A 402 2.11 -14.10 -0.23
C VAL A 402 1.45 -13.77 -1.57
N LEU A 403 2.16 -12.97 -2.37
CA LEU A 403 1.76 -12.59 -3.71
C LEU A 403 2.51 -13.44 -4.73
N ALA A 404 1.77 -14.11 -5.61
CA ALA A 404 2.31 -14.67 -6.84
C ALA A 404 2.13 -13.67 -7.99
N THR A 405 3.17 -13.52 -8.81
CA THR A 405 3.08 -12.82 -10.09
C THR A 405 2.59 -13.80 -11.15
N GLU A 406 1.33 -13.64 -11.55
CA GLU A 406 0.78 -14.36 -12.70
C GLU A 406 1.01 -13.51 -13.96
N LYS A 407 1.64 -14.10 -14.98
CA LYS A 407 1.75 -13.47 -16.29
C LYS A 407 0.44 -13.69 -17.04
N GLY A 408 -0.30 -12.60 -17.26
CA GLY A 408 -1.54 -12.57 -18.01
C GLY A 408 -1.39 -11.81 -19.33
N LEU A 409 -2.42 -11.93 -20.17
CA LEU A 409 -2.61 -11.11 -21.35
C LEU A 409 -3.66 -10.04 -21.03
N LYS A 410 -3.29 -8.77 -21.14
CA LYS A 410 -4.25 -7.66 -21.04
C LYS A 410 -4.84 -7.39 -22.41
N VAL A 411 -6.14 -7.65 -22.53
CA VAL A 411 -6.92 -7.26 -23.71
C VAL A 411 -7.55 -5.89 -23.41
N PRO A 412 -7.31 -4.85 -24.24
CA PRO A 412 -7.93 -3.55 -24.02
C PRO A 412 -9.46 -3.62 -24.08
N ASN A 413 -10.15 -2.94 -23.16
CA ASN A 413 -11.62 -2.96 -23.11
C ASN A 413 -12.27 -2.45 -24.40
N TRP A 414 -11.65 -1.47 -25.09
CA TRP A 414 -12.14 -0.98 -26.38
C TRP A 414 -12.11 -2.06 -27.46
N LEU A 415 -11.11 -2.95 -27.41
CA LEU A 415 -10.96 -4.03 -28.37
C LEU A 415 -12.06 -5.07 -28.15
N ILE A 416 -12.35 -5.40 -26.90
CA ILE A 416 -13.48 -6.27 -26.52
C ILE A 416 -14.81 -5.65 -26.99
N ALA A 417 -15.01 -4.35 -26.74
CA ALA A 417 -16.21 -3.65 -27.18
C ALA A 417 -16.38 -3.65 -28.70
N CYS A 418 -15.29 -3.47 -29.47
CA CYS A 418 -15.32 -3.54 -30.94
C CYS A 418 -15.66 -4.95 -31.46
N VAL A 419 -15.12 -6.02 -30.84
CA VAL A 419 -15.44 -7.39 -31.26
C VAL A 419 -16.90 -7.73 -30.96
N VAL A 420 -17.38 -7.37 -29.77
CA VAL A 420 -18.79 -7.58 -29.38
C VAL A 420 -19.72 -6.79 -30.30
N SER A 421 -19.42 -5.53 -30.60
CA SER A 421 -20.25 -4.72 -31.49
C SER A 421 -20.27 -5.26 -32.93
N ALA A 422 -19.12 -5.76 -33.43
CA ALA A 422 -19.04 -6.42 -34.73
C ALA A 422 -19.85 -7.72 -34.77
N MET A 423 -19.77 -8.57 -33.73
CA MET A 423 -20.59 -9.78 -33.63
C MET A 423 -22.09 -9.45 -33.63
N VAL A 424 -22.50 -8.45 -32.85
CA VAL A 424 -23.89 -8.00 -32.79
C VAL A 424 -24.34 -7.47 -34.17
N ALA A 425 -23.54 -6.63 -34.83
CA ALA A 425 -23.85 -6.12 -36.16
C ALA A 425 -23.95 -7.27 -37.19
N CYS A 426 -23.06 -8.26 -37.14
CA CYS A 426 -23.13 -9.45 -37.99
C CYS A 426 -24.39 -10.28 -37.72
N CYS A 427 -24.77 -10.47 -36.45
CA CYS A 427 -26.02 -11.14 -36.10
C CYS A 427 -27.25 -10.37 -36.61
N PHE A 428 -27.26 -9.03 -36.50
CA PHE A 428 -28.31 -8.20 -37.06
C PHE A 428 -28.38 -8.32 -38.58
N ILE A 429 -27.24 -8.21 -39.28
CA ILE A 429 -27.19 -8.37 -40.74
C ILE A 429 -27.66 -9.77 -41.12
N TRP A 430 -27.23 -10.81 -40.41
CA TRP A 430 -27.65 -12.18 -40.67
C TRP A 430 -29.16 -12.35 -40.50
N GLY A 431 -29.73 -11.91 -39.37
CA GLY A 431 -31.18 -11.94 -39.14
C GLY A 431 -31.97 -11.11 -40.14
N LEU A 432 -31.47 -9.94 -40.54
CA LEU A 432 -32.09 -9.09 -41.56
C LEU A 432 -32.02 -9.75 -42.94
N THR A 433 -30.90 -10.41 -43.27
CA THR A 433 -30.76 -11.17 -44.51
C THR A 433 -31.67 -12.37 -44.52
N GLU A 434 -31.81 -13.14 -43.43
CA GLU A 434 -32.79 -14.22 -43.36
C GLU A 434 -34.20 -13.67 -43.53
N TYR A 435 -34.60 -12.62 -42.81
CA TYR A 435 -35.93 -12.04 -42.93
C TYR A 435 -36.26 -11.54 -44.35
N LEU A 436 -35.36 -10.77 -44.97
CA LEU A 436 -35.56 -10.20 -46.30
C LEU A 436 -35.37 -11.22 -47.44
N LEU A 437 -34.45 -12.18 -47.27
CA LEU A 437 -34.30 -13.27 -48.22
C LEU A 437 -35.49 -14.20 -48.12
N ASP A 438 -35.99 -14.54 -46.92
CA ASP A 438 -37.10 -15.46 -46.78
C ASP A 438 -38.36 -14.90 -47.45
N GLU A 439 -38.67 -13.60 -47.34
CA GLU A 439 -39.76 -12.97 -48.12
C GLU A 439 -39.60 -13.09 -49.66
N ARG A 440 -38.38 -12.98 -50.19
CA ARG A 440 -38.13 -13.11 -51.65
C ARG A 440 -37.92 -14.55 -52.11
N TYR A 441 -37.43 -15.42 -51.24
CA TYR A 441 -37.22 -16.84 -51.50
C TYR A 441 -38.55 -17.60 -51.39
N THR A 442 -39.42 -17.28 -50.42
CA THR A 442 -40.79 -17.83 -50.31
C THR A 442 -41.65 -17.53 -51.53
N GLY A 443 -41.45 -16.36 -52.17
CA GLY A 443 -42.11 -16.00 -53.43
C GLY A 443 -41.41 -16.48 -54.71
N SER A 444 -40.20 -17.05 -54.63
CA SER A 444 -39.49 -17.48 -55.83
C SER A 444 -40.13 -18.75 -56.39
N LEU A 445 -40.46 -18.73 -57.69
CA LEU A 445 -40.99 -19.89 -58.43
C LEU A 445 -40.15 -21.15 -58.17
N TYR A 446 -38.84 -20.97 -57.99
CA TYR A 446 -37.89 -22.03 -57.70
C TYR A 446 -38.09 -22.71 -56.34
N LYS A 447 -38.35 -21.96 -55.26
CA LYS A 447 -38.64 -22.56 -53.93
C LYS A 447 -39.97 -23.29 -53.96
N VAL A 448 -40.99 -22.72 -54.61
CA VAL A 448 -42.31 -23.36 -54.77
C VAL A 448 -42.21 -24.67 -55.57
N LEU A 449 -41.45 -24.66 -56.67
CA LEU A 449 -41.20 -25.84 -57.48
C LEU A 449 -40.35 -26.88 -56.74
N SER A 450 -39.27 -26.46 -56.08
CA SER A 450 -38.39 -27.39 -55.34
C SER A 450 -39.09 -28.02 -54.13
N ILE A 451 -40.01 -27.31 -53.44
CA ILE A 451 -40.85 -27.91 -52.37
C ILE A 451 -41.85 -28.92 -52.95
N LYS A 452 -42.48 -28.62 -54.10
CA LYS A 452 -43.40 -29.57 -54.76
C LYS A 452 -42.69 -30.79 -55.31
N VAL A 453 -41.44 -30.64 -55.75
CA VAL A 453 -40.62 -31.74 -56.28
C VAL A 453 -39.91 -32.49 -55.15
N SER A 454 -39.55 -31.84 -54.03
CA SER A 454 -38.86 -32.50 -52.91
C SER A 454 -39.70 -33.59 -52.25
N THR A 455 -41.03 -33.44 -52.22
CA THR A 455 -41.95 -34.50 -51.77
C THR A 455 -41.87 -35.77 -52.62
N ARG A 456 -41.33 -35.70 -53.84
CA ARG A 456 -41.13 -36.86 -54.72
C ARG A 456 -39.69 -37.39 -54.72
N LEU A 457 -38.72 -36.59 -54.25
CA LEU A 457 -37.29 -36.94 -54.25
C LEU A 457 -36.72 -37.25 -52.85
N ASP A 458 -37.54 -37.11 -51.79
CA ASP A 458 -37.19 -37.39 -50.38
C ASP A 458 -35.96 -36.60 -49.86
N VAL A 459 -35.80 -35.37 -50.33
CA VAL A 459 -34.71 -34.47 -49.92
C VAL A 459 -35.26 -33.36 -49.01
N LYS A 460 -34.68 -33.22 -47.81
CA LYS A 460 -35.15 -32.30 -46.75
C LYS A 460 -34.70 -30.84 -46.91
N ALA A 461 -33.88 -30.50 -47.90
CA ALA A 461 -33.35 -29.14 -48.09
C ALA A 461 -33.44 -28.70 -49.57
N PRO A 462 -33.66 -27.40 -49.85
CA PRO A 462 -33.66 -26.88 -51.21
C PRO A 462 -32.26 -26.99 -51.83
N MET A 463 -32.16 -27.75 -52.92
CA MET A 463 -30.92 -27.96 -53.69
C MET A 463 -31.01 -27.29 -55.06
N LEU A 464 -29.85 -26.97 -55.65
CA LEU A 464 -29.74 -26.48 -57.03
C LEU A 464 -30.08 -27.61 -58.03
N MET A 465 -31.37 -27.79 -58.34
CA MET A 465 -31.95 -28.67 -59.35
C MET A 465 -31.68 -28.20 -60.80
N ARG A 466 -31.34 -29.15 -61.68
CA ARG A 466 -31.20 -28.93 -63.13
C ARG A 466 -32.58 -28.82 -63.79
N CYS A 467 -32.78 -27.76 -64.58
CA CYS A 467 -34.00 -27.51 -65.34
C CYS A 467 -33.77 -27.72 -66.84
N LYS A 468 -34.63 -28.49 -67.50
CA LYS A 468 -34.79 -28.51 -68.97
C LYS A 468 -36.03 -27.70 -69.32
N VAL A 469 -35.94 -26.86 -70.35
CA VAL A 469 -36.96 -25.84 -70.64
C VAL A 469 -38.09 -26.36 -71.53
N ASP A 470 -37.87 -27.47 -72.25
CA ASP A 470 -38.88 -28.01 -73.18
C ASP A 470 -38.81 -29.55 -73.29
N PRO A 471 -39.75 -30.30 -72.69
CA PRO A 471 -40.74 -29.82 -71.73
C PRO A 471 -40.08 -29.32 -70.44
N ILE A 472 -40.80 -28.49 -69.67
CA ILE A 472 -40.32 -27.98 -68.38
C ILE A 472 -40.18 -29.14 -67.38
N GLU A 473 -38.94 -29.58 -67.17
CA GLU A 473 -38.58 -30.71 -66.30
C GLU A 473 -37.53 -30.28 -65.27
N PHE A 474 -37.76 -30.61 -64.00
CA PHE A 474 -36.78 -30.44 -62.92
C PHE A 474 -36.37 -31.81 -62.40
N GLU A 475 -35.07 -32.16 -62.53
CA GLU A 475 -34.53 -33.47 -62.13
C GLU A 475 -35.37 -34.67 -62.62
N GLY A 476 -35.88 -34.60 -63.86
CA GLY A 476 -36.70 -35.65 -64.48
C GLY A 476 -38.17 -35.67 -64.07
N VAL A 477 -38.62 -34.71 -63.24
CA VAL A 477 -40.04 -34.53 -62.90
C VAL A 477 -40.66 -33.45 -63.80
N LEU A 478 -41.64 -33.86 -64.61
CA LEU A 478 -42.44 -32.98 -65.46
C LEU A 478 -43.33 -32.07 -64.62
N VAL A 479 -43.24 -30.76 -64.86
CA VAL A 479 -44.09 -29.75 -64.21
C VAL A 479 -45.25 -29.41 -65.14
N GLY A 480 -46.42 -30.02 -64.89
CA GLY A 480 -47.66 -29.64 -65.56
C GLY A 480 -48.22 -28.33 -64.99
N LEU A 481 -48.52 -27.36 -65.85
CA LEU A 481 -49.36 -26.20 -65.52
C LEU A 481 -50.77 -26.72 -65.19
N GLY A 482 -51.13 -26.70 -63.90
CA GLY A 482 -52.42 -27.16 -63.40
C GLY A 482 -53.59 -26.34 -63.95
N SER A 483 -54.72 -27.01 -64.11
CA SER A 483 -55.98 -26.64 -64.78
C SER A 483 -56.74 -25.40 -64.25
N ASP A 484 -56.20 -24.62 -63.32
CA ASP A 484 -56.93 -23.51 -62.67
C ASP A 484 -56.62 -22.12 -63.27
N MET A 485 -55.86 -22.07 -64.38
CA MET A 485 -55.68 -20.84 -65.19
C MET A 485 -56.56 -20.82 -66.46
N ALA A 486 -57.41 -21.84 -66.66
CA ALA A 486 -58.32 -21.91 -67.81
C ALA A 486 -59.45 -20.85 -67.73
N GLU A 487 -59.76 -20.32 -66.54
CA GLU A 487 -60.82 -19.31 -66.37
C GLU A 487 -60.39 -17.87 -66.74
N LEU A 488 -59.10 -17.62 -66.98
CA LEU A 488 -58.61 -16.31 -67.44
C LEU A 488 -58.45 -16.20 -68.96
N THR A 489 -58.71 -17.28 -69.70
CA THR A 489 -58.69 -17.26 -71.18
C THR A 489 -60.08 -17.15 -71.83
N ASP A 490 -61.16 -17.35 -71.06
CA ASP A 490 -62.55 -17.25 -71.57
C ASP A 490 -63.16 -15.84 -71.55
N LEU A 491 -62.49 -14.84 -70.96
CA LEU A 491 -62.87 -13.43 -71.07
C LEU A 491 -62.39 -12.75 -72.37
N SER A 492 -61.70 -13.47 -73.26
CA SER A 492 -61.20 -12.94 -74.55
C SER A 492 -62.05 -13.33 -75.77
N ARG A 493 -63.16 -14.07 -75.59
CA ARG A 493 -64.04 -14.53 -76.68
C ARG A 493 -65.46 -13.97 -76.70
N PHE A 494 -65.80 -13.02 -75.82
CA PHE A 494 -67.03 -12.24 -75.91
C PHE A 494 -66.72 -10.77 -76.23
N ASN A 495 -66.41 -10.50 -77.50
CA ASN A 495 -66.88 -9.34 -78.27
C ASN A 495 -66.16 -9.26 -79.63
N SER A 496 -66.71 -9.97 -80.62
CA SER A 496 -66.63 -9.55 -82.01
C SER A 496 -68.04 -9.27 -82.51
N LYS A 497 -68.43 -8.00 -82.51
CA LYS A 497 -69.37 -7.33 -83.43
C LYS A 497 -69.24 -5.84 -83.15
N GLU A 498 -68.68 -5.10 -84.10
CA GLU A 498 -69.39 -4.07 -84.89
C GLU A 498 -69.81 -2.89 -83.98
N THR A 499 -69.48 -1.62 -84.24
CA THR A 499 -69.32 -0.94 -85.52
C THR A 499 -68.75 0.46 -85.27
N LEU A 500 -68.23 1.03 -86.35
CA LEU A 500 -67.86 2.42 -86.61
C LEU A 500 -68.87 3.51 -86.17
N LEU A 501 -68.28 4.71 -85.97
CA LEU A 501 -68.79 6.09 -86.18
C LEU A 501 -69.76 6.72 -85.15
N THR A 502 -69.22 7.67 -84.38
CA THR A 502 -69.26 9.12 -84.71
C THR A 502 -67.99 9.79 -84.25
#